data_AF-A0A9W6D1R1-F1
#
_entry.id   AF-A0A9W6D1R1-F1
#
_cell.length_a   1.000
_cell.length_b   1.000
_cell.length_c   1.000
_cell.angle_alpha   90.00
_cell.angle_beta   90.00
_cell.angle_gamma   90.00
#
_symmetry.space_group_name_H-M   'P 1'
#
loop_
_entity.id
_entity.type
_entity.pdbx_description
1 polymer ?
#
loop_
_entity_poly.entity_id
_entity_poly.type
_entity_poly.pdbx_seq_one_letter_code
_entity_poly.pdbx_strand_id
1 'polypeptide(L)'
;MVSIQIDTKSCTGCGLCVELCPLSVFDFAAPGGNSVPEVKRPEACCACMTCSGKCPQSAIRVAQSDPPKRWLDDESESPAVLLDQEEETRYKEYASVLDGILKLRWKPVAVTLIQQGEPFPHVPVPRVKLRYCQSLIMARRGKQILMPPSSHACPDGTSILGLTKIPPKLASGDIYIKLGKLASREAAQTLVNGRSTLPEESIRATLVTPLDDPVLRADIVVIIAPPETMMWLSMASTYFTGRRMNFQMGSYNAQCLETTVYPYTTREINLSLGCYGCRAISDLSDDLMFMGIPLEKMEQLIAGLTHLGRKAIPDARSKTYLPPLI
;
A
#
# COMPACT_ATOMS: atom_id res chain seq x y z
N MET A 1 -0.09 22.75 8.41
CA MET A 1 -1.28 23.19 9.17
C MET A 1 -2.41 22.25 8.82
N VAL A 2 -3.00 21.57 9.80
CA VAL A 2 -4.14 20.66 9.58
C VAL A 2 -5.43 21.43 9.90
N SER A 3 -6.40 21.36 9.02
CA SER A 3 -7.76 21.90 9.19
C SER A 3 -8.76 20.76 9.15
N ILE A 4 -9.70 20.76 10.09
CA ILE A 4 -10.73 19.73 10.21
C ILE A 4 -12.08 20.42 10.14
N GLN A 5 -12.97 19.94 9.28
CA GLN A 5 -14.33 20.43 9.11
C GLN A 5 -15.31 19.28 9.32
N ILE A 6 -16.39 19.55 10.04
CA ILE A 6 -17.49 18.62 10.25
C ILE A 6 -18.74 19.27 9.64
N ASP A 7 -19.33 18.62 8.64
CA ASP A 7 -20.65 18.98 8.13
C ASP A 7 -21.70 18.56 9.15
N THR A 8 -22.15 19.55 9.94
CA THR A 8 -23.13 19.35 11.00
C THR A 8 -24.52 18.94 10.47
N LYS A 9 -24.81 19.17 9.19
CA LYS A 9 -26.09 18.75 8.59
C LYS A 9 -26.13 17.25 8.31
N SER A 10 -25.00 16.69 7.87
CA SER A 10 -24.87 15.26 7.56
C SER A 10 -24.45 14.44 8.78
N CYS A 11 -23.91 15.06 9.83
CA CYS A 11 -23.46 14.36 11.02
C CYS A 11 -24.64 13.84 11.85
N THR A 12 -24.66 12.53 12.12
CA THR A 12 -25.67 11.88 12.96
C THR A 12 -25.31 11.80 14.45
N GLY A 13 -24.18 12.38 14.86
CA GLY A 13 -23.71 12.31 16.26
C GLY A 13 -23.22 10.93 16.70
N CYS A 14 -22.91 10.01 15.76
CA CYS A 14 -22.55 8.61 16.07
C CYS A 14 -21.28 8.39 16.92
N GLY A 15 -20.50 9.43 17.22
CA GLY A 15 -19.36 9.34 18.15
C GLY A 15 -18.08 8.68 17.62
N LEU A 16 -18.11 7.98 16.48
CA LEU A 16 -16.95 7.23 15.97
C LEU A 16 -15.67 8.07 15.82
N CYS A 17 -15.76 9.36 15.48
CA CYS A 17 -14.58 10.22 15.39
C CYS A 17 -13.96 10.58 16.74
N VAL A 18 -14.77 10.61 17.81
CA VAL A 18 -14.31 10.83 19.20
C VAL A 18 -13.59 9.56 19.67
N GLU A 19 -14.21 8.39 19.49
CA GLU A 19 -13.67 7.11 19.94
C GLU A 19 -12.41 6.69 19.18
N LEU A 20 -12.38 6.88 17.85
CA LEU A 20 -11.31 6.36 17.00
C LEU A 20 -10.12 7.33 16.85
N CYS A 21 -10.18 8.53 17.43
CA CYS A 21 -9.07 9.47 17.30
C CYS A 21 -7.97 9.14 18.33
N PRO A 22 -6.79 8.65 17.90
CA PRO A 22 -5.73 8.25 18.84
C PRO A 22 -5.13 9.43 19.60
N LEU A 23 -5.33 10.64 19.10
CA LEU A 23 -4.83 11.89 19.69
C LEU A 23 -5.97 12.68 20.35
N SER A 24 -7.14 12.06 20.50
CA SER A 24 -8.32 12.65 21.12
C SER A 24 -8.62 14.03 20.55
N VAL A 25 -8.66 14.22 19.23
CA VAL A 25 -8.85 15.57 18.64
C VAL A 25 -10.28 16.10 18.83
N PHE A 26 -11.25 15.19 18.97
CA PHE A 26 -12.68 15.48 19.03
C PHE A 26 -13.22 15.25 20.45
N ASP A 27 -14.17 16.08 20.86
CA ASP A 27 -15.02 15.86 22.04
C ASP A 27 -16.50 16.03 21.63
N PHE A 28 -17.43 15.59 22.47
CA PHE A 28 -18.85 15.88 22.31
C PHE A 28 -19.17 17.31 22.74
N ALA A 29 -20.00 18.04 21.97
CA ALA A 29 -20.38 19.42 22.29
C ALA A 29 -21.13 19.57 23.62
N ALA A 30 -21.85 18.52 24.05
CA ALA A 30 -22.53 18.48 25.35
C ALA A 30 -22.53 17.06 25.95
N PRO A 31 -22.45 16.91 27.29
CA PRO A 31 -22.63 15.62 27.96
C PRO A 31 -24.09 15.16 27.89
N GLY A 32 -24.33 13.92 27.44
CA GLY A 32 -25.67 13.36 27.24
C GLY A 32 -25.94 13.10 25.76
N GLY A 33 -26.08 11.82 25.39
CA GLY A 33 -26.04 11.32 24.00
C GLY A 33 -26.93 12.07 23.01
N ASN A 34 -26.41 12.19 21.78
CA ASN A 34 -26.89 12.94 20.59
C ASN A 34 -26.34 14.37 20.39
N SER A 35 -25.19 14.72 20.97
CA SER A 35 -24.49 15.95 20.57
C SER A 35 -23.55 15.70 19.38
N VAL A 36 -23.49 16.67 18.45
CA VAL A 36 -22.55 16.63 17.33
C VAL A 36 -21.12 16.77 17.87
N PRO A 37 -20.15 15.95 17.41
CA PRO A 37 -18.75 16.10 17.82
C PRO A 37 -18.16 17.45 17.38
N GLU A 38 -17.31 18.01 18.23
CA GLU A 38 -16.54 19.23 17.96
C GLU A 38 -15.04 18.95 17.94
N VAL A 39 -14.32 19.73 17.14
CA VAL A 39 -12.85 19.69 17.07
C VAL A 39 -12.29 20.57 18.20
N LYS A 40 -11.80 19.96 19.28
CA LYS A 40 -11.25 20.70 20.43
C LYS A 40 -9.75 20.91 20.36
N ARG A 41 -9.02 20.00 19.74
CA ARG A 41 -7.54 19.98 19.71
C ARG A 41 -7.02 19.84 18.27
N PRO A 42 -7.32 20.80 17.36
CA PRO A 42 -6.94 20.71 15.95
C PRO A 42 -5.42 20.62 15.75
N GLU A 43 -4.62 21.24 16.62
CA GLU A 43 -3.16 21.22 16.61
C GLU A 43 -2.56 19.85 16.90
N ALA A 44 -3.27 19.01 17.67
CA ALA A 44 -2.86 17.63 17.93
C ALA A 44 -3.15 16.69 16.75
N CYS A 45 -3.85 17.15 15.71
CA CYS A 45 -4.22 16.27 14.60
C CYS A 45 -3.00 15.85 13.76
N CYS A 46 -2.74 14.55 13.71
CA CYS A 46 -1.72 13.95 12.85
C CYS A 46 -2.20 13.64 11.42
N ALA A 47 -3.41 14.08 11.05
CA ALA A 47 -4.01 13.85 9.73
C ALA A 47 -4.03 12.36 9.29
N CYS A 48 -4.23 11.42 10.22
CA CYS A 48 -4.28 9.98 9.93
C CYS A 48 -5.47 9.56 9.04
N MET A 49 -6.49 10.42 8.94
CA MET A 49 -7.74 10.25 8.19
C MET A 49 -8.71 9.20 8.74
N THR A 50 -8.46 8.62 9.93
CA THR A 50 -9.36 7.62 10.54
C THR A 50 -10.77 8.15 10.74
N CYS A 51 -10.92 9.35 11.30
CA CYS A 51 -12.22 9.98 11.53
C CYS A 51 -13.00 10.24 10.23
N SER A 52 -12.32 10.72 9.18
CA SER A 52 -12.92 10.93 7.86
C SER A 52 -13.33 9.61 7.23
N GLY A 53 -12.45 8.60 7.26
CA GLY A 53 -12.65 7.32 6.60
C GLY A 53 -13.60 6.35 7.31
N LYS A 54 -13.95 6.60 8.59
CA LYS A 54 -14.89 5.79 9.37
C LYS A 54 -16.23 6.48 9.59
N CYS A 55 -16.38 7.74 9.17
CA CYS A 55 -17.65 8.44 9.26
C CYS A 55 -18.66 7.82 8.28
N PRO A 56 -19.77 7.21 8.76
CA PRO A 56 -20.76 6.57 7.89
C PRO A 56 -21.45 7.56 6.94
N GLN A 57 -21.54 8.82 7.35
CA GLN A 57 -22.17 9.90 6.60
C GLN A 57 -21.17 10.73 5.79
N SER A 58 -19.88 10.36 5.80
CA SER A 58 -18.81 11.13 5.16
C SER A 58 -18.77 12.62 5.55
N ALA A 59 -19.28 12.96 6.74
CA ALA A 59 -19.46 14.33 7.23
C ALA A 59 -18.14 15.01 7.65
N ILE A 60 -17.03 14.27 7.76
CA ILE A 60 -15.75 14.82 8.24
C ILE A 60 -14.77 14.99 7.08
N ARG A 61 -14.22 16.19 6.95
CA ARG A 61 -13.14 16.55 6.03
C ARG A 61 -11.92 16.98 6.82
N VAL A 62 -10.79 16.33 6.59
CA VAL A 62 -9.49 16.71 7.15
C VAL A 62 -8.63 17.14 5.97
N ALA A 63 -8.20 18.40 5.97
CA ALA A 63 -7.23 18.93 5.02
C ALA A 63 -5.94 19.25 5.77
N GLN A 64 -4.81 18.96 5.17
CA GLN A 64 -3.50 19.34 5.68
C GLN A 64 -2.88 20.25 4.62
N SER A 65 -2.50 21.46 5.00
CA SER A 65 -1.66 22.30 4.15
C SER A 65 -0.40 21.51 3.83
N ASP A 66 -0.18 21.21 2.55
CA ASP A 66 0.98 20.44 2.14
C ASP A 66 2.23 21.22 2.62
N PRO A 67 3.11 20.61 3.45
CA PRO A 67 4.41 21.23 3.70
C PRO A 67 5.10 21.43 2.35
N PRO A 68 5.94 22.47 2.18
CA PRO A 68 6.57 22.73 0.89
C PRO A 68 7.22 21.44 0.37
N LYS A 69 6.92 21.07 -0.86
CA LYS A 69 7.44 19.83 -1.46
C LYS A 69 8.96 19.90 -1.48
N ARG A 70 9.62 18.82 -1.10
CA ARG A 70 11.07 18.65 -1.25
C ARG A 70 11.29 17.80 -2.50
N TRP A 71 12.18 18.24 -3.36
CA TRP A 71 12.55 17.54 -4.57
C TRP A 71 14.01 17.10 -4.45
N LEU A 72 14.37 16.06 -5.21
CA LEU A 72 15.76 15.83 -5.56
C LEU A 72 15.86 16.33 -6.99
N ASP A 73 16.52 17.47 -7.16
CA ASP A 73 16.87 17.93 -8.49
C ASP A 73 18.07 17.08 -8.89
N ASP A 74 17.85 16.19 -9.86
CA ASP A 74 18.91 15.34 -10.36
C ASP A 74 19.80 16.18 -11.29
N GLU A 75 21.11 16.24 -11.02
CA GLU A 75 22.12 16.78 -11.95
C GLU A 75 22.38 15.80 -13.10
N SER A 76 21.35 15.04 -13.52
CA SER A 76 21.45 14.07 -14.61
C SER A 76 21.49 14.82 -15.95
N GLU A 77 22.47 14.50 -16.79
CA GLU A 77 22.59 15.03 -18.15
C GLU A 77 21.39 14.68 -19.05
N SER A 78 20.58 13.67 -18.67
CA SER A 78 19.36 13.27 -19.38
C SER A 78 18.18 13.12 -18.42
N PRO A 79 16.99 13.70 -18.73
CA PRO A 79 15.81 13.60 -17.89
C PRO A 79 15.20 12.19 -17.93
N ALA A 80 14.43 11.85 -16.89
CA ALA A 80 13.70 10.58 -16.86
C ALA A 80 12.69 10.49 -18.01
N VAL A 81 12.66 9.33 -18.67
CA VAL A 81 11.70 9.02 -19.72
C VAL A 81 10.34 8.82 -19.06
N LEU A 82 9.46 9.81 -19.24
CA LEU A 82 8.09 9.76 -18.76
C LEU A 82 7.25 8.84 -19.65
N LEU A 83 6.13 8.37 -19.09
CA LEU A 83 5.15 7.60 -19.84
C LEU A 83 4.60 8.39 -21.03
N ASP A 84 4.38 7.70 -22.14
CA ASP A 84 3.62 8.27 -23.24
C ASP A 84 2.10 8.25 -22.94
N GLN A 85 1.35 8.94 -23.80
CA GLN A 85 -0.09 9.09 -23.60
C GLN A 85 -0.88 7.78 -23.75
N GLU A 86 -0.37 6.82 -24.53
CA GLU A 86 -0.99 5.51 -24.70
C GLU A 86 -0.82 4.68 -23.43
N GLU A 87 0.40 4.65 -22.87
CA GLU A 87 0.68 3.97 -21.62
C GLU A 87 -0.09 4.60 -20.45
N GLU A 88 -0.14 5.93 -20.33
CA GLU A 88 -0.95 6.59 -19.31
C GLU A 88 -2.43 6.20 -19.39
N THR A 89 -2.98 6.12 -20.60
CA THR A 89 -4.38 5.73 -20.83
C THR A 89 -4.60 4.29 -20.37
N ARG A 90 -3.69 3.38 -20.74
CA ARG A 90 -3.74 1.97 -20.32
C ARG A 90 -3.71 1.80 -18.80
N TYR A 91 -2.91 2.59 -18.10
CA TYR A 91 -2.86 2.59 -16.64
C TYR A 91 -4.17 3.05 -15.99
N LYS A 92 -4.75 4.14 -16.52
CA LYS A 92 -6.05 4.65 -16.08
C LYS A 92 -7.17 3.64 -16.32
N GLU A 93 -7.14 2.93 -17.45
CA GLU A 93 -8.07 1.84 -17.74
C GLU A 93 -7.94 0.68 -16.73
N TYR A 94 -6.71 0.23 -16.44
CA TYR A 94 -6.47 -0.80 -15.42
C TYR A 94 -7.05 -0.40 -14.06
N ALA A 95 -6.75 0.81 -13.61
CA ALA A 95 -7.27 1.33 -12.35
C ALA A 95 -8.81 1.43 -12.35
N SER A 96 -9.41 1.90 -13.45
CA SER A 96 -10.86 2.02 -13.60
C SER A 96 -11.57 0.65 -13.56
N VAL A 97 -11.01 -0.37 -14.21
CA VAL A 97 -11.60 -1.71 -14.20
C VAL A 97 -11.50 -2.33 -12.80
N LEU A 98 -10.33 -2.22 -12.16
CA LEU A 98 -10.12 -2.71 -10.80
C LEU A 98 -11.12 -2.07 -9.82
N ASP A 99 -11.20 -0.73 -9.81
CA ASP A 99 -12.11 -0.02 -8.91
C ASP A 99 -13.58 -0.31 -9.23
N GLY A 100 -13.95 -0.26 -10.51
CA GLY A 100 -15.32 -0.46 -10.97
C GLY A 100 -15.90 -1.83 -10.58
N ILE A 101 -15.11 -2.90 -10.71
CA ILE A 101 -15.56 -4.29 -10.45
C ILE A 101 -15.39 -4.65 -8.97
N LEU A 102 -14.23 -4.33 -8.38
CA LEU A 102 -13.89 -4.78 -7.04
C LEU A 102 -14.41 -3.84 -5.95
N LYS A 103 -14.78 -2.60 -6.30
CA LYS A 103 -15.21 -1.52 -5.38
C LYS A 103 -14.13 -1.21 -4.36
N LEU A 104 -12.95 -0.85 -4.87
CA LEU A 104 -11.77 -0.67 -4.02
C LEU A 104 -11.92 0.58 -3.16
N ARG A 105 -11.59 0.45 -1.87
CA ARG A 105 -11.57 1.61 -0.98
C ARG A 105 -10.38 2.54 -1.27
N TRP A 106 -9.28 1.99 -1.73
CA TRP A 106 -8.02 2.69 -1.97
C TRP A 106 -7.48 2.38 -3.36
N LYS A 107 -6.73 3.33 -3.91
CA LYS A 107 -6.15 3.18 -5.25
C LYS A 107 -5.11 2.05 -5.28
N PRO A 108 -5.07 1.21 -6.33
CA PRO A 108 -3.91 0.36 -6.61
C PRO A 108 -2.64 1.22 -6.73
N VAL A 109 -1.48 0.65 -6.42
CA VAL A 109 -0.20 1.38 -6.37
C VAL A 109 0.73 0.85 -7.46
N ALA A 110 1.22 1.74 -8.31
CA ALA A 110 2.31 1.47 -9.23
C ALA A 110 3.65 1.64 -8.51
N VAL A 111 4.52 0.64 -8.60
CA VAL A 111 5.86 0.60 -8.02
C VAL A 111 6.88 0.51 -9.16
N THR A 112 7.85 1.43 -9.14
CA THR A 112 9.01 1.43 -10.04
C THR A 112 10.30 1.34 -9.20
N LEU A 113 11.20 0.45 -9.61
CA LEU A 113 12.53 0.27 -9.05
C LEU A 113 13.55 0.96 -9.97
N ILE A 114 13.90 2.20 -9.64
CA ILE A 114 14.85 3.00 -10.44
C ILE A 114 16.24 2.40 -10.25
N GLN A 115 16.83 1.89 -11.33
CA GLN A 115 18.14 1.24 -11.30
C GLN A 115 19.25 2.26 -11.04
N GLN A 116 20.44 1.79 -10.63
CA GLN A 116 21.61 2.64 -10.61
C GLN A 116 21.92 3.24 -11.98
N GLY A 117 22.26 4.53 -11.98
CA GLY A 117 22.52 5.30 -13.19
C GLY A 117 21.26 5.84 -13.88
N GLU A 118 20.06 5.41 -13.50
CA GLU A 118 18.83 5.96 -14.07
C GLU A 118 18.45 7.31 -13.43
N PRO A 119 17.95 8.26 -14.24
CA PRO A 119 17.56 9.58 -13.77
C PRO A 119 16.32 9.56 -12.89
N PHE A 120 16.23 10.52 -11.97
CA PHE A 120 15.03 10.71 -11.17
C PHE A 120 13.96 11.50 -11.93
N PRO A 121 12.68 11.12 -11.81
CA PRO A 121 11.59 11.99 -12.23
C PRO A 121 11.37 13.11 -11.22
N HIS A 122 10.74 14.21 -11.66
CA HIS A 122 10.38 15.32 -10.79
C HIS A 122 9.18 14.96 -9.89
N VAL A 123 9.46 14.20 -8.83
CA VAL A 123 8.46 13.71 -7.85
C VAL A 123 8.91 14.06 -6.42
N PRO A 124 7.98 14.39 -5.50
CA PRO A 124 8.34 14.75 -4.14
C PRO A 124 9.04 13.61 -3.37
N VAL A 125 9.98 14.00 -2.53
CA VAL A 125 10.72 13.15 -1.61
C VAL A 125 10.28 13.45 -0.17
N PRO A 126 10.10 12.45 0.70
CA PRO A 126 9.61 12.70 2.04
C PRO A 126 10.63 13.50 2.88
N ARG A 127 10.13 14.43 3.70
CA ARG A 127 10.97 15.27 4.58
C ARG A 127 11.54 14.49 5.77
N VAL A 128 10.84 13.45 6.19
CA VAL A 128 11.27 12.52 7.24
C VAL A 128 11.52 11.16 6.62
N LYS A 129 12.38 10.36 7.25
CA LYS A 129 12.59 8.99 6.80
C LYS A 129 11.31 8.18 7.00
N LEU A 130 10.86 7.52 5.94
CA LEU A 130 9.70 6.64 5.96
C LEU A 130 10.16 5.20 5.79
N ARG A 131 9.38 4.23 6.24
CA ARG A 131 9.56 2.84 5.80
C ARG A 131 8.95 2.70 4.41
N TYR A 132 9.52 1.86 3.55
CA TYR A 132 8.97 1.55 2.23
C TYR A 132 7.46 1.29 2.27
N CYS A 133 6.99 0.55 3.27
CA CYS A 133 5.56 0.28 3.39
C CYS A 133 4.68 1.54 3.51
N GLN A 134 5.17 2.55 4.22
CA GLN A 134 4.44 3.81 4.41
C GLN A 134 4.28 4.57 3.10
N SER A 135 5.25 4.47 2.18
CA SER A 135 5.11 5.13 0.89
C SER A 135 4.02 4.48 0.04
N LEU A 136 3.87 3.15 0.07
CA LEU A 136 2.73 2.48 -0.59
C LEU A 136 1.39 2.88 0.05
N ILE A 137 1.34 3.03 1.37
CA ILE A 137 0.14 3.48 2.08
C ILE A 137 -0.24 4.93 1.73
N MET A 138 0.76 5.78 1.48
CA MET A 138 0.52 7.14 0.99
C MET A 138 0.12 7.14 -0.49
N ALA A 139 0.72 6.27 -1.30
CA ALA A 139 0.41 6.15 -2.72
C ALA A 139 -1.01 5.66 -2.99
N ARG A 140 -1.51 4.69 -2.23
CA ARG A 140 -2.92 4.26 -2.32
C ARG A 140 -3.93 5.37 -1.98
N ARG A 141 -3.45 6.46 -1.36
CA ARG A 141 -4.20 7.67 -1.00
C ARG A 141 -3.95 8.84 -1.97
N GLY A 142 -3.37 8.58 -3.14
CA GLY A 142 -3.20 9.60 -4.19
C GLY A 142 -1.89 10.39 -4.13
N LYS A 143 -0.86 9.92 -3.41
CA LYS A 143 0.44 10.63 -3.33
C LYS A 143 1.49 9.93 -4.20
N GLN A 144 2.27 10.71 -4.95
CA GLN A 144 3.46 10.22 -5.64
C GLN A 144 4.69 10.47 -4.75
N ILE A 145 5.54 9.46 -4.57
CA ILE A 145 6.67 9.55 -3.64
C ILE A 145 7.90 8.86 -4.23
N LEU A 146 8.99 9.62 -4.33
CA LEU A 146 10.32 9.13 -4.64
C LEU A 146 11.12 8.91 -3.34
N MET A 147 11.73 7.74 -3.19
CA MET A 147 12.49 7.36 -2.00
C MET A 147 13.87 6.79 -2.35
N PRO A 148 14.94 7.61 -2.38
CA PRO A 148 16.32 7.13 -2.35
C PRO A 148 16.66 6.48 -0.99
N PRO A 149 17.81 5.79 -0.85
CA PRO A 149 18.25 5.16 0.38
C PRO A 149 18.17 6.08 1.62
N SER A 150 18.53 7.36 1.46
CA SER A 150 18.52 8.35 2.55
C SER A 150 17.11 8.65 3.09
N SER A 151 16.07 8.35 2.33
CA SER A 151 14.66 8.58 2.70
C SER A 151 14.03 7.37 3.38
N HIS A 152 14.74 6.24 3.48
CA HIS A 152 14.23 5.03 4.12
C HIS A 152 14.62 4.91 5.61
N ALA A 153 13.67 4.45 6.43
CA ALA A 153 13.83 4.22 7.87
C ALA A 153 13.97 2.74 8.24
N CYS A 154 13.79 1.80 7.28
CA CYS A 154 13.82 0.36 7.52
C CYS A 154 15.04 -0.27 6.83
N PRO A 155 16.14 -0.56 7.55
CA PRO A 155 17.34 -1.15 6.96
C PRO A 155 17.10 -2.52 6.32
N ASP A 156 16.10 -3.23 6.83
CA ASP A 156 15.69 -4.52 6.30
C ASP A 156 15.06 -4.40 4.91
N GLY A 157 14.12 -3.46 4.78
CA GLY A 157 13.50 -3.13 3.50
C GLY A 157 14.51 -2.60 2.48
N THR A 158 15.43 -1.73 2.88
CA THR A 158 16.46 -1.20 1.96
C THR A 158 17.41 -2.28 1.48
N SER A 159 17.81 -3.21 2.36
CA SER A 159 18.66 -4.34 1.95
C SER A 159 17.97 -5.29 0.98
N ILE A 160 16.68 -5.59 1.21
CA ILE A 160 15.91 -6.48 0.33
C ILE A 160 15.70 -5.85 -1.05
N LEU A 161 15.39 -4.56 -1.08
CA LEU A 161 15.17 -3.78 -2.30
C LEU A 161 16.48 -3.42 -3.04
N GLY A 162 17.65 -3.88 -2.60
CA GLY A 162 18.92 -3.57 -3.27
C GLY A 162 19.35 -2.09 -3.17
N LEU A 163 18.76 -1.31 -2.27
CA LEU A 163 19.08 0.11 -2.06
C LEU A 163 20.38 0.30 -1.25
N THR A 164 20.65 -0.65 -0.34
CA THR A 164 21.81 -0.60 0.56
C THR A 164 22.32 -2.01 0.81
N LYS A 165 23.56 -2.14 1.31
CA LYS A 165 24.06 -3.40 1.87
C LYS A 165 23.27 -3.83 3.10
N ILE A 166 23.28 -5.12 3.39
CA ILE A 166 22.69 -5.64 4.63
C ILE A 166 23.51 -5.21 5.85
N PRO A 167 22.92 -4.56 6.88
CA PRO A 167 23.65 -4.25 8.11
C PRO A 167 24.08 -5.53 8.85
N PRO A 168 25.29 -5.60 9.45
CA PRO A 168 25.79 -6.82 10.10
C PRO A 168 24.87 -7.37 11.20
N LYS A 169 24.22 -6.50 11.98
CA LYS A 169 23.25 -6.88 13.04
C LYS A 169 21.94 -7.46 12.50
N LEU A 170 21.59 -7.12 11.27
CA LEU A 170 20.44 -7.70 10.58
C LEU A 170 20.84 -9.04 9.96
N ALA A 171 22.02 -9.10 9.33
CA ALA A 171 22.60 -10.31 8.77
C ALA A 171 22.75 -11.43 9.81
N SER A 172 23.11 -11.08 11.04
CA SER A 172 23.25 -12.05 12.13
C SER A 172 21.91 -12.59 12.67
N GLY A 173 20.78 -11.95 12.34
CA GLY A 173 19.47 -12.29 12.85
C GLY A 173 19.17 -11.75 14.27
N ASP A 174 20.14 -11.12 14.94
CA ASP A 174 20.02 -10.72 16.36
C ASP A 174 18.86 -9.73 16.59
N ILE A 175 18.50 -8.92 15.58
CA ILE A 175 17.37 -8.00 15.67
C ILE A 175 16.02 -8.71 15.82
N TYR A 176 15.83 -9.88 15.20
CA TYR A 176 14.57 -10.62 15.27
C TYR A 176 14.36 -11.25 16.65
N ILE A 177 15.45 -11.70 17.28
CA ILE A 177 15.43 -12.23 18.66
C ILE A 177 15.11 -11.09 19.63
N LYS A 178 15.79 -9.94 19.50
CA LYS A 178 15.56 -8.77 20.36
C LYS A 178 14.14 -8.24 20.29
N LEU A 179 13.49 -8.37 19.13
CA LEU A 179 12.09 -7.99 18.94
C LEU A 179 11.10 -9.08 19.37
N GLY A 180 11.56 -10.21 19.92
CA GLY A 180 10.72 -11.32 20.37
C GLY A 180 10.00 -12.05 19.24
N LYS A 181 10.49 -11.95 18.00
CA LYS A 181 9.83 -12.53 16.82
C LYS A 181 10.27 -13.95 16.52
N LEU A 182 11.47 -14.31 16.97
CA LEU A 182 12.07 -15.63 16.73
C LEU A 182 12.74 -16.12 18.00
N ALA A 183 12.62 -17.42 18.26
CA ALA A 183 13.06 -18.06 19.50
C ALA A 183 14.59 -18.26 19.58
N SER A 184 15.26 -18.35 18.43
CA SER A 184 16.69 -18.65 18.37
C SER A 184 17.39 -17.94 17.22
N ARG A 185 18.72 -17.87 17.30
CA ARG A 185 19.56 -17.34 16.23
C ARG A 185 19.50 -18.19 14.97
N GLU A 186 19.40 -19.50 15.12
CA GLU A 186 19.22 -20.43 14.01
C GLU A 186 17.92 -20.13 13.24
N ALA A 187 16.79 -19.98 13.94
CA ALA A 187 15.53 -19.59 13.32
C ALA A 187 15.62 -18.22 12.61
N ALA A 188 16.34 -17.27 13.22
CA ALA A 188 16.61 -15.97 12.62
C ALA A 188 17.47 -16.05 11.35
N GLN A 189 18.48 -16.90 11.33
CA GLN A 189 19.32 -17.11 10.15
C GLN A 189 18.55 -17.81 9.03
N THR A 190 17.70 -18.79 9.34
CA THR A 190 16.82 -19.42 8.34
C THR A 190 15.93 -18.39 7.67
N LEU A 191 15.33 -17.47 8.44
CA LEU A 191 14.52 -16.38 7.89
C LEU A 191 15.35 -15.42 7.04
N VAL A 192 16.52 -15.00 7.53
CA VAL A 192 17.38 -14.03 6.83
C VAL A 192 17.97 -14.62 5.55
N ASN A 193 18.29 -15.91 5.51
CA ASN A 193 18.84 -16.59 4.34
C ASN A 193 17.76 -17.02 3.34
N GLY A 194 16.53 -17.27 3.81
CA GLY A 194 15.41 -17.67 2.95
C GLY A 194 14.78 -16.53 2.15
N ARG A 195 15.16 -15.27 2.41
CA ARG A 195 14.63 -14.11 1.72
C ARG A 195 15.34 -13.87 0.38
N SER A 196 14.56 -13.65 -0.68
CA SER A 196 15.11 -13.12 -1.92
C SER A 196 15.50 -11.65 -1.74
N THR A 197 16.61 -11.23 -2.34
CA THR A 197 17.05 -9.83 -2.34
C THR A 197 17.48 -9.43 -3.74
N LEU A 198 17.40 -8.13 -4.05
CA LEU A 198 18.07 -7.59 -5.21
C LEU A 198 19.58 -7.44 -4.93
N PRO A 199 20.43 -7.39 -5.97
CA PRO A 199 21.85 -7.18 -5.78
C PRO A 199 22.11 -5.91 -4.96
N GLU A 200 23.10 -5.95 -4.06
CA GLU A 200 23.39 -4.82 -3.19
C GLU A 200 23.69 -3.57 -4.01
N GLU A 201 23.11 -2.44 -3.60
CA GLU A 201 23.31 -1.12 -4.21
C GLU A 201 22.92 -1.05 -5.71
N SER A 202 22.14 -2.02 -6.23
CA SER A 202 21.65 -2.03 -7.62
C SER A 202 20.48 -1.09 -7.89
N ILE A 203 19.70 -0.75 -6.85
CA ILE A 203 18.56 0.16 -6.96
C ILE A 203 18.95 1.52 -6.39
N ARG A 204 18.74 2.56 -7.18
CA ARG A 204 19.02 3.95 -6.80
C ARG A 204 17.91 4.56 -5.95
N ALA A 205 16.66 4.26 -6.28
CA ALA A 205 15.50 4.71 -5.52
C ALA A 205 14.27 3.84 -5.81
N THR A 206 13.30 3.88 -4.90
CA THR A 206 11.95 3.39 -5.20
C THR A 206 11.05 4.57 -5.50
N LEU A 207 10.24 4.43 -6.55
CA LEU A 207 9.15 5.35 -6.87
C LEU A 207 7.83 4.62 -6.67
N VAL A 208 6.92 5.23 -5.93
CA VAL A 208 5.56 4.70 -5.75
C VAL A 208 4.55 5.77 -6.10
N THR A 209 3.56 5.39 -6.89
CA THR A 209 2.53 6.30 -7.41
C THR A 209 1.17 5.60 -7.39
N PRO A 210 0.05 6.34 -7.38
CA PRO A 210 -1.25 5.75 -7.65
C PRO A 210 -1.26 5.17 -9.07
N LEU A 211 -1.91 4.02 -9.28
CA LEU A 211 -1.96 3.39 -10.61
C LEU A 211 -2.64 4.26 -11.66
N ASP A 212 -3.58 5.13 -11.27
CA ASP A 212 -4.26 6.06 -12.18
C ASP A 212 -3.57 7.42 -12.37
N ASP A 213 -2.43 7.62 -11.70
CA ASP A 213 -1.57 8.79 -11.84
C ASP A 213 -0.08 8.38 -11.82
N PRO A 214 0.33 7.52 -12.77
CA PRO A 214 1.70 7.01 -12.83
C PRO A 214 2.66 8.06 -13.40
N VAL A 215 3.92 7.98 -13.02
CA VAL A 215 4.98 8.91 -13.53
C VAL A 215 5.95 8.19 -14.46
N LEU A 216 6.38 7.00 -14.06
CA LEU A 216 7.24 6.12 -14.85
C LEU A 216 6.53 4.80 -15.08
N ARG A 217 7.04 4.02 -16.05
CA ARG A 217 6.65 2.63 -16.21
C ARG A 217 6.90 1.88 -14.92
N ALA A 218 5.88 1.14 -14.49
CA ALA A 218 5.90 0.35 -13.26
C ALA A 218 6.54 -1.00 -13.54
N ASP A 219 7.21 -1.53 -12.54
CA ASP A 219 7.61 -2.93 -12.55
C ASP A 219 6.48 -3.78 -11.97
N ILE A 220 5.91 -3.30 -10.87
CA ILE A 220 4.93 -4.03 -10.07
C ILE A 220 3.72 -3.14 -9.78
N VAL A 221 2.53 -3.72 -9.86
CA VAL A 221 1.30 -3.16 -9.31
C VAL A 221 0.99 -3.84 -7.98
N VAL A 222 0.87 -3.05 -6.92
CA VAL A 222 0.52 -3.52 -5.58
C VAL A 222 -0.93 -3.16 -5.26
N ILE A 223 -1.71 -4.16 -4.85
CA ILE A 223 -3.09 -3.99 -4.40
C ILE A 223 -3.16 -4.28 -2.90
N ILE A 224 -3.83 -3.37 -2.16
CA ILE A 224 -4.03 -3.47 -0.71
C ILE A 224 -5.53 -3.46 -0.43
N ALA A 225 -6.12 -4.63 -0.22
CA ALA A 225 -7.56 -4.81 -0.16
C ALA A 225 -7.94 -6.06 0.67
N PRO A 226 -9.23 -6.26 0.98
CA PRO A 226 -9.67 -7.41 1.75
C PRO A 226 -9.42 -8.78 1.08
N PRO A 227 -9.43 -9.89 1.84
CA PRO A 227 -9.19 -11.25 1.33
C PRO A 227 -10.04 -11.62 0.11
N GLU A 228 -11.32 -11.21 0.08
CA GLU A 228 -12.21 -11.47 -1.07
C GLU A 228 -11.66 -10.86 -2.36
N THR A 229 -11.07 -9.67 -2.28
CA THR A 229 -10.44 -9.03 -3.44
C THR A 229 -9.24 -9.84 -3.92
N MET A 230 -8.41 -10.35 -3.00
CA MET A 230 -7.27 -11.21 -3.34
C MET A 230 -7.72 -12.51 -4.02
N MET A 231 -8.83 -13.09 -3.55
CA MET A 231 -9.44 -14.27 -4.18
C MET A 231 -9.86 -13.95 -5.62
N TRP A 232 -10.60 -12.87 -5.85
CA TRP A 232 -11.04 -12.50 -7.20
C TRP A 232 -9.89 -12.19 -8.15
N LEU A 233 -8.85 -11.51 -7.68
CA LEU A 233 -7.65 -11.25 -8.48
C LEU A 233 -6.89 -12.54 -8.83
N SER A 234 -6.84 -13.50 -7.91
CA SER A 234 -6.24 -14.82 -8.15
C SER A 234 -7.03 -15.65 -9.17
N MET A 235 -8.36 -15.55 -9.13
CA MET A 235 -9.22 -16.17 -10.14
C MET A 235 -9.09 -15.47 -11.48
N ALA A 236 -9.00 -14.13 -11.50
CA ALA A 236 -8.84 -13.33 -12.70
C ALA A 236 -7.52 -13.64 -13.42
N SER A 237 -6.41 -13.73 -12.69
CA SER A 237 -5.09 -14.02 -13.26
C SER A 237 -4.98 -15.43 -13.86
N THR A 238 -5.84 -16.35 -13.41
CA THR A 238 -5.89 -17.73 -13.88
C THR A 238 -7.10 -18.01 -14.76
N TYR A 239 -7.91 -17.00 -15.08
CA TYR A 239 -9.19 -17.17 -15.79
C TYR A 239 -9.05 -17.95 -17.12
N PHE A 240 -8.01 -17.63 -17.91
CA PHE A 240 -7.78 -18.26 -19.21
C PHE A 240 -6.92 -19.53 -19.14
N THR A 241 -6.32 -19.84 -18.00
CA THR A 241 -5.35 -20.94 -17.87
C THR A 241 -5.79 -22.04 -16.92
N GLY A 242 -6.66 -21.73 -15.96
CA GLY A 242 -7.09 -22.65 -14.89
C GLY A 242 -5.96 -23.11 -13.97
N ARG A 243 -4.75 -22.56 -14.09
CA ARG A 243 -3.58 -23.04 -13.34
C ARG A 243 -3.73 -22.76 -11.85
N ARG A 244 -3.21 -23.64 -11.01
CA ARG A 244 -3.07 -23.36 -9.58
C ARG A 244 -1.93 -22.34 -9.37
N MET A 245 -2.13 -21.40 -8.46
CA MET A 245 -1.10 -20.45 -8.08
C MET A 245 -0.35 -20.94 -6.85
N ASN A 246 0.95 -20.69 -6.82
CA ASN A 246 1.80 -20.91 -5.65
C ASN A 246 2.22 -19.54 -5.13
N PHE A 247 2.04 -19.34 -3.83
CA PHE A 247 2.43 -18.11 -3.15
C PHE A 247 3.60 -18.40 -2.23
N GLN A 248 4.59 -17.52 -2.20
CA GLN A 248 5.67 -17.57 -1.24
C GLN A 248 5.43 -16.51 -0.16
N MET A 249 5.20 -16.96 1.07
CA MET A 249 5.05 -16.05 2.21
C MET A 249 5.84 -16.55 3.42
N GLY A 250 6.57 -15.62 4.04
CA GLY A 250 7.08 -15.77 5.40
C GLY A 250 6.22 -15.01 6.42
N SER A 251 5.32 -14.11 5.96
CA SER A 251 4.66 -13.08 6.79
C SER A 251 5.66 -12.12 7.46
N TYR A 252 6.88 -12.09 6.93
CA TYR A 252 7.92 -11.12 7.19
C TYR A 252 8.18 -10.38 5.88
N ASN A 253 8.56 -9.11 5.97
CA ASN A 253 8.94 -8.35 4.76
C ASN A 253 7.84 -8.20 3.70
N ALA A 254 6.56 -8.23 4.10
CA ALA A 254 5.39 -8.19 3.22
C ALA A 254 5.53 -7.32 1.96
N GLN A 255 5.71 -6.01 2.10
CA GLN A 255 5.72 -5.17 0.90
C GLN A 255 7.06 -5.12 0.18
N CYS A 256 8.19 -5.07 0.90
CA CYS A 256 9.50 -5.00 0.26
C CYS A 256 9.86 -6.31 -0.44
N LEU A 257 9.53 -7.46 0.15
CA LEU A 257 9.83 -8.78 -0.40
C LEU A 257 8.61 -9.36 -1.13
N GLU A 258 7.57 -9.70 -0.37
CA GLU A 258 6.51 -10.60 -0.85
C GLU A 258 5.68 -9.94 -1.98
N THR A 259 5.42 -8.63 -1.93
CA THR A 259 4.69 -7.94 -2.99
C THR A 259 5.54 -7.18 -3.99
N THR A 260 6.85 -7.05 -3.78
CA THR A 260 7.71 -6.27 -4.68
C THR A 260 8.85 -7.12 -5.24
N VAL A 261 9.85 -7.48 -4.44
CA VAL A 261 11.05 -8.18 -4.95
C VAL A 261 10.75 -9.59 -5.45
N TYR A 262 9.86 -10.33 -4.79
CA TYR A 262 9.51 -11.68 -5.26
C TYR A 262 8.79 -11.63 -6.61
N PRO A 263 7.71 -10.83 -6.80
CA PRO A 263 7.11 -10.67 -8.11
C PRO A 263 8.07 -10.12 -9.18
N TYR A 264 8.97 -9.21 -8.78
CA TYR A 264 9.93 -8.60 -9.69
C TYR A 264 10.96 -9.61 -10.23
N THR A 265 11.47 -10.48 -9.36
CA THR A 265 12.52 -11.44 -9.74
C THR A 265 11.94 -12.70 -10.39
N THR A 266 10.80 -13.18 -9.91
CA THR A 266 10.18 -14.43 -10.42
C THR A 266 9.24 -14.23 -11.60
N ARG A 267 8.81 -12.98 -11.84
CA ARG A 267 7.73 -12.65 -12.77
C ARG A 267 6.45 -13.45 -12.48
N GLU A 268 6.20 -13.80 -11.23
CA GLU A 268 4.96 -14.42 -10.77
C GLU A 268 4.18 -13.49 -9.83
N ILE A 269 2.86 -13.63 -9.81
CA ILE A 269 2.01 -12.89 -8.85
C ILE A 269 2.24 -13.47 -7.46
N ASN A 270 2.30 -12.61 -6.46
CA ASN A 270 2.41 -13.08 -5.08
C ASN A 270 1.49 -12.35 -4.11
N LEU A 271 1.11 -13.04 -3.05
CA LEU A 271 0.18 -12.60 -2.02
C LEU A 271 0.88 -12.54 -0.66
N SER A 272 0.48 -11.58 0.16
CA SER A 272 0.96 -11.42 1.52
C SER A 272 -0.19 -11.18 2.50
N LEU A 273 -0.10 -11.80 3.68
CA LEU A 273 -0.96 -11.53 4.84
C LEU A 273 -0.61 -10.18 5.52
N GLY A 274 0.46 -9.53 5.07
CA GLY A 274 1.11 -8.43 5.77
C GLY A 274 2.19 -8.93 6.71
N CYS A 275 2.95 -7.99 7.25
CA CYS A 275 3.98 -8.29 8.24
C CYS A 275 3.86 -7.35 9.43
N TYR A 276 4.36 -7.79 10.58
CA TYR A 276 4.45 -6.97 11.79
C TYR A 276 5.01 -5.58 11.48
N GLY A 277 6.10 -5.52 10.70
CA GLY A 277 6.81 -4.28 10.43
C GLY A 277 5.98 -3.26 9.67
N CYS A 278 5.08 -3.70 8.78
CA CYS A 278 4.18 -2.84 8.03
C CYS A 278 2.96 -2.43 8.88
N ARG A 279 2.37 -3.38 9.61
CA ARG A 279 1.18 -3.13 10.45
C ARG A 279 1.48 -2.21 11.64
N ALA A 280 2.65 -2.33 12.27
CA ALA A 280 3.02 -1.54 13.46
C ALA A 280 3.20 -0.03 13.22
N ILE A 281 3.22 0.42 11.97
CA ILE A 281 3.64 1.78 11.56
C ILE A 281 2.69 2.42 10.54
N SER A 282 1.51 1.81 10.38
CA SER A 282 0.51 2.18 9.39
C SER A 282 -0.90 2.18 9.97
N ASP A 283 -1.85 2.65 9.17
CA ASP A 283 -3.28 2.61 9.44
C ASP A 283 -3.96 1.32 8.91
N LEU A 284 -3.19 0.27 8.64
CA LEU A 284 -3.71 -0.97 8.06
C LEU A 284 -4.62 -1.69 9.05
N SER A 285 -5.86 -1.93 8.65
CA SER A 285 -6.80 -2.76 9.41
C SER A 285 -6.50 -4.26 9.25
N ASP A 286 -7.00 -5.05 10.20
CA ASP A 286 -6.74 -6.49 10.31
C ASP A 286 -7.35 -7.29 9.14
N ASP A 287 -8.31 -6.71 8.44
CA ASP A 287 -8.99 -7.26 7.27
C ASP A 287 -8.26 -6.97 5.94
N LEU A 288 -7.11 -6.30 5.94
CA LEU A 288 -6.39 -6.00 4.70
C LEU A 288 -5.27 -6.99 4.43
N MET A 289 -5.18 -7.41 3.16
CA MET A 289 -4.11 -8.21 2.58
C MET A 289 -3.39 -7.42 1.49
N PHE A 290 -2.32 -8.00 0.94
CA PHE A 290 -1.52 -7.39 -0.11
C PHE A 290 -1.29 -8.37 -1.25
N MET A 291 -1.26 -7.86 -2.48
CA MET A 291 -0.88 -8.63 -3.65
C MET A 291 0.05 -7.79 -4.52
N GLY A 292 1.16 -8.39 -4.95
CA GLY A 292 2.08 -7.83 -5.93
C GLY A 292 1.92 -8.52 -7.27
N ILE A 293 1.72 -7.73 -8.33
CA ILE A 293 1.43 -8.20 -9.67
C ILE A 293 2.48 -7.59 -10.62
N PRO A 294 3.29 -8.40 -11.32
CA PRO A 294 4.17 -7.89 -12.37
C PRO A 294 3.37 -7.16 -13.45
N LEU A 295 3.83 -5.98 -13.90
CA LEU A 295 3.06 -5.16 -14.84
C LEU A 295 2.69 -5.93 -16.10
N GLU A 296 3.57 -6.80 -16.62
CA GLU A 296 3.30 -7.61 -17.81
C GLU A 296 2.10 -8.57 -17.67
N LYS A 297 1.63 -8.86 -16.45
CA LYS A 297 0.45 -9.70 -16.21
C LYS A 297 -0.84 -8.91 -16.07
N MET A 298 -0.77 -7.57 -16.03
CA MET A 298 -1.94 -6.74 -15.79
C MET A 298 -2.99 -6.87 -16.90
N GLU A 299 -2.58 -6.93 -18.16
CA GLU A 299 -3.51 -7.05 -19.29
C GLU A 299 -4.39 -8.31 -19.18
N GLN A 300 -3.76 -9.47 -18.99
CA GLN A 300 -4.47 -10.74 -18.83
C GLN A 300 -5.36 -10.74 -17.57
N LEU A 301 -4.85 -10.18 -16.46
CA LEU A 301 -5.60 -10.08 -15.21
C LEU A 301 -6.84 -9.20 -15.38
N ILE A 302 -6.72 -8.06 -16.04
CA ILE A 302 -7.83 -7.11 -16.27
C ILE A 302 -8.87 -7.72 -17.20
N ALA A 303 -8.46 -8.44 -18.25
CA ALA A 303 -9.37 -9.20 -19.10
C ALA A 303 -10.13 -10.27 -18.30
N GLY A 304 -9.43 -11.11 -17.52
CA GLY A 304 -10.05 -12.14 -16.68
C GLY A 304 -11.00 -11.55 -15.64
N LEU A 305 -10.61 -10.44 -15.00
CA LEU A 305 -11.45 -9.74 -14.03
C LEU A 305 -12.71 -9.18 -14.68
N THR A 306 -12.61 -8.62 -15.88
CA THR A 306 -13.75 -8.12 -16.66
C THR A 306 -14.76 -9.23 -16.95
N HIS A 307 -14.29 -10.44 -17.29
CA HIS A 307 -15.18 -11.59 -17.47
C HIS A 307 -15.86 -12.01 -16.17
N LEU A 308 -15.12 -12.12 -15.07
CA LEU A 308 -15.67 -12.49 -13.76
C LEU A 308 -16.66 -11.44 -13.23
N GLY A 309 -16.42 -10.16 -13.52
CA GLY A 309 -17.27 -9.04 -13.12
C GLY A 309 -18.67 -9.05 -13.76
N ARG A 310 -18.86 -9.76 -14.87
CA ARG A 310 -20.17 -9.86 -15.55
C ARG A 310 -21.16 -10.78 -14.83
N LYS A 311 -20.67 -11.79 -14.10
CA LYS A 311 -21.52 -12.83 -13.52
C LYS A 311 -21.01 -13.37 -12.19
N ALA A 312 -19.83 -14.00 -12.18
CA ALA A 312 -19.33 -14.73 -11.02
C ALA A 312 -19.20 -13.85 -9.76
N ILE A 313 -18.69 -12.63 -9.91
CA ILE A 313 -18.53 -11.69 -8.80
C ILE A 313 -19.90 -11.21 -8.28
N PRO A 314 -20.82 -10.68 -9.13
CA PRO A 314 -22.17 -10.35 -8.69
C PRO A 314 -22.91 -11.51 -8.01
N ASP A 315 -22.91 -12.71 -8.63
CA ASP A 315 -23.63 -13.89 -8.13
C ASP A 315 -23.11 -14.35 -6.76
N ALA A 316 -21.78 -14.32 -6.56
CA ALA A 316 -21.20 -14.66 -5.26
C ALA A 316 -21.53 -13.63 -4.18
N ARG A 317 -21.53 -12.33 -4.53
CA ARG A 317 -21.84 -11.24 -3.60
C ARG A 317 -23.33 -11.12 -3.27
N SER A 318 -24.24 -11.60 -4.13
CA SER A 318 -25.67 -11.66 -3.83
C SER A 318 -26.02 -12.69 -2.74
N LYS A 319 -25.05 -13.53 -2.32
CA LYS A 319 -25.14 -14.46 -1.19
C LYS A 319 -26.46 -15.22 -1.16
N THR A 320 -26.65 -16.13 -2.11
CA THR A 320 -27.72 -17.13 -2.04
C THR A 320 -27.38 -18.16 -0.96
N TYR A 321 -27.49 -17.75 0.31
CA TYR A 321 -27.36 -18.63 1.46
C TYR A 321 -28.64 -19.44 1.57
N LEU A 322 -28.54 -20.74 1.30
CA LEU A 322 -29.60 -21.68 1.62
C LEU A 322 -29.41 -22.08 3.09
N PRO A 323 -30.32 -21.69 4.01
CA PRO A 323 -30.21 -22.15 5.38
C PRO A 323 -30.21 -23.68 5.39
N PRO A 324 -29.40 -24.33 6.25
CA PRO A 324 -29.47 -25.77 6.41
C PRO A 324 -30.93 -26.12 6.76
N LEU A 325 -31.57 -26.91 5.91
CA LEU A 325 -32.90 -27.47 6.17
C LEU A 325 -32.77 -28.62 7.17
N ILE A 326 -32.17 -28.34 8.33
CA ILE A 326 -31.86 -29.28 9.41
C ILE A 326 -32.38 -28.70 10.72
#